data_AF-A0A2D4IZ30-F1
#
_entry.id   AF-A0A2D4IZ30-F1
#
_cell.length_a   1.000
_cell.length_b   1.000
_cell.length_c   1.000
_cell.angle_alpha   90.00
_cell.angle_beta   90.00
_cell.angle_gamma   90.00
#
_symmetry.space_group_name_H-M   'P 1'
#
loop_
_entity.id
_entity.type
_entity.pdbx_description
1 polymer ?
#
loop_
_entity_poly.entity_id
_entity_poly.type
_entity_poly.pdbx_seq_one_letter_code
_entity_poly.pdbx_strand_id
1 'polypeptide(L)'
;LQDCTLLLCNFQGGTIPIIRKGKFSVQFQHSKENLPLVIVDGSLPSLLGLDSFPVLGLHVEGIHSIANSELDKLYSDYADVFSEGLGCYIGTPLSFNVDSAAVPVCMKPHRMPFNIRPKLDK
;
A
#
# COMPACT_ATOMS: atom_id res chain seq x y z
N LEU A 1 -21.29 -29.37 -8.20
CA LEU A 1 -20.91 -27.93 -8.10
C LEU A 1 -22.10 -27.16 -7.55
N GLN A 2 -21.85 -26.13 -6.74
CA GLN A 2 -22.88 -25.33 -6.07
C GLN A 2 -22.79 -23.86 -6.51
N ASP A 3 -23.91 -23.16 -6.44
CA ASP A 3 -23.94 -21.72 -6.64
C ASP A 3 -23.11 -21.00 -5.57
N CYS A 4 -22.51 -19.88 -5.95
CA CYS A 4 -21.57 -19.14 -5.13
C CYS A 4 -22.02 -17.68 -5.01
N THR A 5 -22.11 -17.19 -3.78
CA THR A 5 -22.43 -15.79 -3.47
C THR A 5 -21.18 -14.95 -3.14
N LEU A 6 -19.98 -15.54 -3.30
CA LEU A 6 -18.73 -14.82 -3.07
C LEU A 6 -18.55 -13.75 -4.15
N LEU A 7 -17.94 -12.64 -3.76
CA LEU A 7 -17.48 -11.62 -4.69
C LEU A 7 -15.96 -11.62 -4.64
N LEU A 8 -15.34 -11.85 -5.79
CA LEU A 8 -13.89 -11.78 -5.96
C LEU A 8 -13.56 -10.55 -6.78
N CYS A 9 -12.53 -9.82 -6.36
CA CYS A 9 -12.04 -8.64 -7.08
C CYS A 9 -10.54 -8.79 -7.32
N ASN A 10 -10.07 -8.27 -8.46
CA ASN A 10 -8.65 -8.13 -8.72
C ASN A 10 -8.07 -6.93 -7.94
N PHE A 11 -6.75 -6.75 -8.01
CA PHE A 11 -6.06 -5.66 -7.32
C PHE A 11 -6.49 -4.25 -7.78
N GLN A 12 -7.02 -4.13 -9.00
CA GLN A 12 -7.53 -2.87 -9.54
C GLN A 12 -9.00 -2.62 -9.15
N GLY A 13 -9.61 -3.50 -8.35
CA GLY A 13 -11.01 -3.40 -7.92
C GLY A 13 -12.03 -3.94 -8.94
N GLY A 14 -11.59 -4.53 -10.04
CA GLY A 14 -12.47 -5.17 -11.03
C GLY A 14 -13.03 -6.49 -10.52
N THR A 15 -14.35 -6.71 -10.67
CA THR A 15 -15.01 -7.95 -10.25
C THR A 15 -14.64 -9.13 -11.16
N ILE A 16 -14.29 -10.25 -10.56
CA ILE A 16 -13.99 -11.52 -11.23
C ILE A 16 -15.28 -12.36 -11.28
N PRO A 17 -15.78 -12.73 -12.48
CA PRO A 17 -17.00 -13.51 -12.63
C PRO A 17 -16.80 -14.94 -12.10
N ILE A 18 -17.58 -15.31 -11.08
CA ILE A 18 -17.58 -16.66 -10.50
C ILE A 18 -18.67 -17.49 -11.16
N ILE A 19 -18.31 -18.67 -11.65
CA ILE A 19 -19.26 -19.63 -12.23
C ILE A 19 -19.88 -20.48 -11.11
N ARG A 20 -19.05 -21.17 -10.32
CA ARG A 20 -19.49 -22.13 -9.29
C ARG A 20 -18.43 -22.33 -8.21
N LYS A 21 -18.82 -22.98 -7.12
CA LYS A 21 -17.90 -23.54 -6.10
C LYS A 21 -18.09 -25.04 -5.94
N GLY A 22 -17.08 -25.74 -5.42
CA GLY A 22 -17.15 -27.17 -5.15
C GLY A 22 -16.01 -27.66 -4.27
N LYS A 23 -16.10 -28.91 -3.82
CA LYS A 23 -14.96 -29.61 -3.20
C LYS A 23 -14.34 -30.55 -4.21
N PHE A 24 -13.02 -30.53 -4.30
CA PHE A 24 -12.26 -31.30 -5.27
C PHE A 24 -11.12 -32.02 -4.58
N SER A 25 -10.85 -33.24 -5.03
CA SER A 25 -9.66 -33.96 -4.57
C SER A 25 -8.45 -33.39 -5.28
N VAL A 26 -7.55 -32.80 -4.50
CA VAL A 26 -6.30 -32.20 -4.93
C VAL A 26 -5.18 -33.08 -4.40
N GLN A 27 -4.22 -33.39 -5.26
CA GLN A 27 -3.02 -34.13 -4.89
C GLN A 27 -1.81 -33.20 -4.99
N PHE A 28 -1.03 -33.12 -3.91
CA PHE A 28 0.19 -32.34 -3.85
C PHE A 28 1.26 -33.14 -3.12
N GLN A 29 2.40 -33.38 -3.79
CA GLN A 29 3.45 -34.28 -3.29
C GLN A 29 2.87 -35.64 -2.84
N HIS A 30 2.97 -35.96 -1.54
CA HIS A 30 2.49 -37.20 -0.94
C HIS A 30 1.11 -37.05 -0.26
N SER A 31 0.50 -35.86 -0.29
CA SER A 31 -0.83 -35.61 0.27
C SER A 31 -1.92 -35.63 -0.80
N LYS A 32 -3.08 -36.17 -0.43
CA LYS A 32 -4.29 -36.15 -1.26
C LYS A 32 -5.45 -35.70 -0.39
N GLU A 33 -5.91 -34.48 -0.64
CA GLU A 33 -6.85 -33.79 0.24
C GLU A 33 -8.04 -33.23 -0.55
N ASN A 34 -9.17 -33.04 0.12
CA ASN A 34 -10.35 -32.44 -0.50
C ASN A 34 -10.45 -30.96 -0.18
N LEU A 35 -10.18 -30.11 -1.16
CA LEU A 35 -10.16 -28.66 -1.01
C LEU A 35 -11.42 -27.99 -1.60
N PRO A 36 -11.96 -26.95 -0.94
CA PRO A 36 -12.96 -26.10 -1.56
C PRO A 36 -12.30 -25.24 -2.65
N LEU A 37 -12.78 -25.32 -3.88
CA LEU A 37 -12.33 -24.47 -4.99
C LEU A 37 -13.50 -23.67 -5.58
N VAL A 38 -13.16 -22.50 -6.10
CA VAL A 38 -14.07 -21.62 -6.84
C VAL A 38 -13.65 -21.64 -8.31
N ILE A 39 -14.61 -21.91 -9.20
CA ILE A 39 -14.44 -21.86 -10.64
C ILE A 39 -14.87 -20.46 -11.10
N VAL A 40 -13.94 -19.76 -11.74
CA VAL A 40 -14.17 -18.45 -12.35
C VAL A 40 -14.26 -18.56 -13.86
N ASP A 41 -14.90 -17.59 -14.49
CA ASP A 41 -14.98 -17.49 -15.95
C ASP A 41 -13.75 -16.76 -16.52
N GLY A 42 -13.33 -17.18 -17.71
CA GLY A 42 -12.17 -16.66 -18.43
C GLY A 42 -10.84 -17.39 -18.18
N SER A 43 -9.82 -17.00 -18.95
CA SER A 43 -8.48 -17.59 -18.92
C SER A 43 -7.59 -16.88 -17.88
N LEU A 44 -7.95 -17.00 -16.61
CA LEU A 44 -7.15 -16.48 -15.48
C LEU A 44 -6.22 -17.57 -14.94
N PRO A 45 -5.05 -17.20 -14.38
CA PRO A 45 -4.18 -18.17 -13.72
C PRO A 45 -4.89 -18.78 -12.50
N SER A 46 -4.72 -20.08 -12.30
CA SER A 46 -5.21 -20.76 -11.09
C SER A 46 -4.48 -20.22 -9.87
N LEU A 47 -5.24 -19.78 -8.87
CA LEU A 47 -4.71 -19.26 -7.61
C LEU A 47 -5.00 -20.24 -6.48
N LEU A 48 -3.98 -20.50 -5.66
CA LEU A 48 -4.12 -21.24 -4.41
C LEU A 48 -4.15 -20.24 -3.25
N GLY A 49 -5.25 -20.22 -2.52
CA GLY A 49 -5.41 -19.39 -1.34
C GLY A 49 -4.60 -19.89 -0.15
N LEU A 50 -4.28 -18.98 0.77
CA LEU A 50 -3.59 -19.31 2.03
C LEU A 50 -4.42 -20.23 2.94
N ASP A 51 -5.74 -20.23 2.80
CA ASP A 51 -6.65 -21.13 3.51
C ASP A 51 -6.41 -22.62 3.17
N SER A 52 -5.88 -22.88 1.98
CA SER A 52 -5.55 -24.22 1.51
C SER A 52 -4.19 -24.71 2.02
N PHE A 53 -3.33 -23.81 2.52
CA PHE A 53 -1.94 -24.13 2.88
C PHE A 53 -1.83 -25.18 4.00
N PRO A 54 -2.56 -25.06 5.14
CA PRO A 54 -2.45 -26.01 6.24
C PRO A 54 -2.81 -27.44 5.82
N VAL A 55 -3.86 -27.58 5.00
CA VAL A 55 -4.33 -28.88 4.50
C VAL A 55 -3.31 -29.51 3.57
N LEU A 56 -2.58 -28.70 2.80
CA LEU A 56 -1.55 -29.16 1.88
C LEU A 56 -0.17 -29.32 2.53
N GLY A 57 -0.02 -28.99 3.82
CA GLY A 57 1.28 -28.97 4.51
C GLY A 57 2.22 -27.87 3.98
N LEU A 58 1.66 -26.81 3.40
CA LEU A 58 2.42 -25.64 2.97
C LEU A 58 2.59 -24.69 4.14
N HIS A 59 3.83 -24.27 4.36
CA HIS A 59 4.16 -23.28 5.38
C HIS A 59 5.06 -22.21 4.75
N VAL A 60 4.75 -20.94 5.02
CA VAL A 60 5.65 -19.83 4.72
C VAL A 60 6.46 -19.59 5.98
N GLU A 61 7.66 -20.17 6.03
CA GLU A 61 8.52 -20.10 7.21
C GLU A 61 9.73 -19.22 6.98
N GLY A 62 9.97 -18.34 7.96
CA GLY A 62 11.18 -17.55 8.05
C GLY A 62 11.33 -16.49 6.96
N ILE A 63 12.51 -15.87 6.95
CA ILE A 63 12.91 -14.95 5.90
C ILE A 63 13.72 -15.77 4.89
N HIS A 64 13.21 -15.91 3.67
CA HIS A 64 13.89 -16.68 2.62
C HIS A 64 15.27 -16.09 2.27
N SER A 65 15.38 -14.76 2.25
CA SER A 65 16.63 -14.04 2.11
C SER A 65 16.47 -12.62 2.65
N ILE A 66 17.45 -12.15 3.40
CA ILE A 66 17.61 -10.73 3.68
C ILE A 66 18.68 -10.25 2.72
N ALA A 67 18.27 -9.61 1.62
CA ALA A 67 19.21 -8.82 0.86
C ALA A 67 19.56 -7.61 1.72
N ASN A 68 20.79 -7.56 2.23
CA ASN A 68 21.39 -6.29 2.65
C ASN A 68 21.65 -5.49 1.38
N SER A 69 20.57 -5.02 0.75
CA SER A 69 20.66 -3.99 -0.29
C SER A 69 21.50 -2.85 0.27
N GLU A 70 22.25 -2.18 -0.59
CA GLU A 70 23.13 -1.07 -0.24
C GLU A 70 22.32 0.10 0.34
N LEU A 71 21.84 -0.05 1.57
CA LEU A 71 21.05 0.94 2.28
C LEU A 71 21.86 2.23 2.38
N ASP A 72 23.18 2.12 2.51
CA ASP A 72 24.09 3.25 2.45
C ASP A 72 23.97 4.03 1.12
N LYS A 73 23.82 3.33 -0.02
CA LYS A 73 23.54 4.00 -1.31
C LYS A 73 22.14 4.58 -1.35
N LEU A 74 21.13 3.89 -0.82
CA LEU A 74 19.77 4.43 -0.74
C LEU A 74 19.71 5.71 0.10
N TYR A 75 20.37 5.72 1.25
CA TYR A 75 20.47 6.90 2.12
C TYR A 75 21.27 8.01 1.44
N SER A 76 22.30 7.66 0.66
CA SER A 76 23.06 8.64 -0.13
C SER A 76 22.23 9.24 -1.27
N ASP A 77 21.52 8.42 -2.04
CA ASP A 77 20.72 8.84 -3.21
C ASP A 77 19.54 9.72 -2.81
N TYR A 78 18.99 9.49 -1.61
CA TYR A 78 17.84 10.21 -1.07
C TYR A 78 18.17 10.93 0.24
N ALA A 79 19.39 11.44 0.37
CA ALA A 79 19.86 12.11 1.58
C ALA A 79 18.93 13.24 2.02
N ASP A 80 18.35 13.97 1.07
CA ASP A 80 17.41 15.07 1.35
C ASP A 80 16.13 14.60 2.05
N VAL A 81 15.63 13.41 1.69
CA VAL A 81 14.41 12.82 2.27
C VAL A 81 14.66 12.29 3.68
N PHE A 82 15.87 11.75 3.92
CA PHE A 82 16.27 11.13 5.19
C PHE A 82 17.14 12.05 6.06
N SER A 83 17.31 13.31 5.69
CA SER A 83 18.07 14.28 6.46
C SER A 83 17.38 14.67 7.77
N GLU A 84 18.17 15.12 8.74
CA GLU A 84 17.64 15.59 10.02
C GLU A 84 17.03 16.99 9.84
N GLY A 85 15.75 17.06 9.43
CA GLY A 85 15.04 18.31 9.19
C GLY A 85 13.89 18.19 8.20
N LEU A 86 13.22 19.31 7.90
CA LEU A 86 12.10 19.35 6.96
C LEU A 86 12.53 19.50 5.48
N GLY A 87 13.82 19.75 5.25
CA GLY A 87 14.35 20.15 3.94
C GLY A 87 13.88 21.54 3.48
N CYS A 88 14.47 22.02 2.38
CA CYS A 88 14.00 23.21 1.66
C CYS A 88 13.43 22.77 0.30
N TYR A 89 12.37 23.43 -0.15
CA TYR A 89 11.83 23.16 -1.48
C TYR A 89 12.80 23.64 -2.57
N ILE A 90 13.30 22.71 -3.39
CA ILE A 90 14.24 22.97 -4.51
C ILE A 90 13.54 22.88 -5.89
N GLY A 91 12.21 22.73 -5.89
CA GLY A 91 11.45 22.57 -7.13
C GLY A 91 11.21 23.89 -7.89
N THR A 92 10.24 23.86 -8.80
CA THR A 92 9.83 25.01 -9.62
C THR A 92 9.42 26.19 -8.74
N PRO A 93 9.90 27.43 -9.02
CA PRO A 93 9.50 28.61 -8.27
C PRO A 93 7.98 28.68 -8.06
N LEU A 94 7.57 28.78 -6.80
CA LEU A 94 6.16 28.91 -6.44
C LEU A 94 5.67 30.28 -6.91
N SER A 95 4.66 30.27 -7.78
CA SER A 95 3.96 31.49 -8.21
C SER A 95 2.60 31.53 -7.54
N PHE A 96 2.26 32.69 -6.99
CA PHE A 96 0.92 32.97 -6.48
C PHE A 96 0.20 33.82 -7.52
N ASN A 97 -0.89 33.28 -8.07
CA ASN A 97 -1.79 34.06 -8.91
C ASN A 97 -2.67 34.91 -7.99
N VAL A 98 -2.30 36.17 -7.84
CA VAL A 98 -3.05 37.17 -7.09
C VAL A 98 -3.81 38.03 -8.10
N ASP A 99 -5.08 38.31 -7.81
CA ASP A 99 -5.87 39.26 -8.60
C ASP A 99 -5.17 40.64 -8.63
N SER A 100 -5.03 41.22 -9.82
CA SER A 100 -4.38 42.53 -10.01
C SER A 100 -5.16 43.68 -9.37
N ALA A 101 -6.47 43.49 -9.13
CA ALA A 101 -7.30 44.43 -8.40
C ALA A 101 -7.26 44.24 -6.88
N ALA A 102 -6.59 43.19 -6.37
CA ALA A 102 -6.54 42.92 -4.94
C ALA A 102 -5.72 44.00 -4.20
N VAL A 103 -6.29 44.53 -3.12
CA VAL A 103 -5.61 45.49 -2.26
C VAL A 103 -4.84 44.73 -1.16
N PRO A 104 -3.54 44.98 -0.95
CA PRO A 104 -2.79 44.37 0.14
C PRO A 104 -3.44 44.66 1.50
N VAL A 105 -3.64 43.61 2.29
CA VAL A 105 -4.21 43.75 3.64
C VAL A 105 -3.08 43.87 4.65
N CYS A 106 -2.95 45.04 5.27
CA CYS A 106 -2.09 45.22 6.44
C CYS A 106 -2.85 44.84 7.70
N MET A 107 -2.60 43.64 8.23
CA MET A 107 -3.17 43.19 9.49
C MET A 107 -2.27 43.59 10.67
N LYS A 108 -2.88 44.09 11.75
CA LYS A 108 -2.13 44.33 13.00
C LYS A 108 -1.65 42.99 13.57
N PRO A 109 -0.39 42.87 14.01
CA PRO A 109 0.08 41.67 14.70
C PRO A 109 -0.85 41.32 15.87
N HIS A 110 -1.22 40.05 15.98
CA HIS A 110 -2.10 39.61 17.05
C HIS A 110 -1.38 39.69 18.41
N ARG A 111 -2.07 40.12 19.47
CA ARG A 111 -1.50 40.13 20.83
C ARG A 111 -1.37 38.70 21.34
N MET A 112 -0.15 38.18 21.33
CA MET A 112 0.12 36.82 21.79
C MET A 112 0.22 36.72 23.32
N PRO A 113 -0.34 35.65 23.92
CA PRO A 113 -0.08 35.27 25.31
C PRO A 113 1.41 35.15 25.62
N PHE A 114 1.83 35.57 26.81
CA PHE A 114 3.24 35.63 27.20
C PHE A 114 3.98 34.28 27.13
N ASN A 115 3.28 33.17 27.40
CA ASN A 115 3.83 31.81 27.36
C ASN A 115 4.13 31.29 25.94
N ILE A 116 3.54 31.90 24.89
CA ILE A 116 3.72 31.46 23.49
C ILE A 116 4.81 32.28 22.79
N ARG A 117 5.07 33.52 23.22
CA ARG A 117 6.08 34.41 22.60
C ARG A 117 7.46 33.76 22.41
N PRO A 118 8.03 33.04 23.40
CA PRO A 118 9.34 32.42 23.24
C PRO A 118 9.45 31.38 22.11
N LYS A 119 8.31 30.87 21.61
CA LYS A 119 8.26 29.90 20.51
C LYS A 119 8.18 30.55 19.12
N LEU A 120 7.86 31.85 19.05
CA LEU A 120 7.66 32.58 17.80
C LEU A 120 8.91 33.38 17.39
N ASP A 121 9.71 33.84 18.36
CA ASP A 121 10.86 34.73 18.15
C ASP A 121 12.16 33.98 17.75
N LYS A 122 12.04 32.82 17.10
CA LYS A 122 13.18 32.02 16.62
C LYS A 122 13.22 31.97 15.10
#